data_AF-A0A816C8L8-F1
#
_entry.id   AF-A0A816C8L8-F1
#
_cell.length_a   1.000
_cell.length_b   1.000
_cell.length_c   1.000
_cell.angle_alpha   90.00
_cell.angle_beta   90.00
_cell.angle_gamma   90.00
#
_symmetry.space_group_name_H-M   'P 1'
#
loop_
_entity.id
_entity.type
_entity.pdbx_description
1 polymer ?
#
loop_
_entity_poly.entity_id
_entity_poly.type
_entity_poly.pdbx_seq_one_letter_code
_entity_poly.pdbx_strand_id
1 'polypeptide(L)' 'KSFIGNTFATKAGYNEVAELNKIIILYPRIRPSTVSSNVYGCWNWWGYSSINYANKLGPQTSGIKKMIDTVRAIHTA' A
#
# COMPACT_ATOMS: atom_id res chain seq x y z
N LYS A 1 -2.28 4.11 16.94
CA LYS A 1 -3.62 4.63 16.53
C LYS A 1 -3.49 5.08 15.08
N SER A 2 -4.28 4.56 14.13
CA SER A 2 -4.27 5.05 12.74
C SER A 2 -5.02 6.38 12.71
N PHE A 3 -4.44 7.41 12.09
CA PHE A 3 -5.03 8.76 12.08
C PHE A 3 -6.37 8.83 11.33
N ILE A 4 -6.64 7.91 10.38
CA ILE A 4 -7.83 7.96 9.51
C ILE A 4 -8.55 6.62 9.29
N GLY A 5 -8.08 5.51 9.87
CA GLY A 5 -8.75 4.21 9.77
C GLY A 5 -8.85 3.68 8.34
N ASN A 6 -10.07 3.40 7.88
CA ASN A 6 -10.38 2.99 6.50
C ASN A 6 -10.94 4.15 5.63
N THR A 7 -10.94 5.39 6.14
CA THR A 7 -11.59 6.54 5.48
C THR A 7 -11.13 6.74 4.03
N PHE A 8 -9.84 6.60 3.74
CA PHE A 8 -9.35 6.71 2.36
C PHE A 8 -9.92 5.60 1.47
N ALA A 9 -9.91 4.36 1.95
CA ALA A 9 -10.44 3.22 1.20
C ALA A 9 -11.95 3.32 0.96
N THR A 10 -12.71 4.01 1.81
CA THR A 10 -14.17 4.12 1.69
C THR A 10 -14.67 5.44 1.08
N LYS A 11 -13.84 6.49 1.04
CA LYS A 11 -14.26 7.84 0.60
C LYS A 11 -13.47 8.41 -0.57
N ALA A 12 -12.44 7.72 -1.08
CA ALA A 12 -11.65 8.21 -2.21
C ALA A 12 -12.37 8.09 -3.58
N GLY A 13 -13.54 7.43 -3.64
CA GLY A 13 -14.33 7.28 -4.88
C GLY A 13 -13.87 6.15 -5.82
N TYR A 14 -12.81 5.42 -5.46
CA TYR A 14 -12.28 4.36 -6.33
C TYR A 14 -13.12 3.09 -6.31
N ASN A 15 -13.88 2.80 -5.24
CA ASN A 15 -14.65 1.56 -5.14
C ASN A 15 -15.83 1.56 -6.11
N GLU A 16 -16.48 2.70 -6.27
CA GLU A 16 -17.62 2.92 -7.15
C GLU A 16 -17.22 2.70 -8.62
N VAL A 17 -16.05 3.22 -9.01
CA VAL A 17 -15.47 2.96 -10.33
C VAL A 17 -15.11 1.47 -10.47
N ALA A 18 -14.53 0.87 -9.42
CA ALA A 18 -14.07 -0.52 -9.47
C ALA A 18 -15.22 -1.53 -9.60
N GLU A 19 -16.32 -1.31 -8.87
CA GLU A 19 -17.54 -2.12 -8.91
C GLU A 19 -18.14 -2.15 -10.33
N LEU A 20 -18.17 -1.00 -11.01
CA LEU A 20 -18.72 -0.88 -12.37
C LEU A 20 -17.81 -1.49 -13.46
N ASN A 21 -16.52 -1.67 -13.18
CA ASN A 21 -15.52 -2.02 -14.19
C ASN A 21 -14.83 -3.37 -13.96
N LYS A 22 -15.30 -4.18 -13.01
CA LYS A 22 -14.69 -5.48 -12.63
C LYS A 22 -13.21 -5.33 -12.24
N ILE A 23 -12.88 -4.26 -11.53
CA ILE A 23 -11.52 -3.99 -11.03
C ILE A 23 -11.47 -4.34 -9.54
N ILE A 24 -10.37 -4.94 -9.09
CA ILE A 24 -10.06 -5.07 -7.66
C ILE A 24 -9.13 -3.93 -7.27
N ILE A 25 -9.50 -3.15 -6.26
CA ILE A 25 -8.64 -2.10 -5.69
C ILE A 25 -7.98 -2.62 -4.42
N LEU A 26 -6.65 -2.59 -4.39
CA LEU A 26 -5.87 -2.92 -3.22
C LEU A 26 -5.45 -1.62 -2.51
N TYR A 27 -5.63 -1.54 -1.19
CA TYR A 27 -5.22 -0.39 -0.37
C TYR A 27 -4.11 -0.76 0.64
N PRO A 28 -2.84 -0.89 0.20
CA PRO A 28 -1.70 -1.09 1.09
C PRO A 28 -1.58 0.01 2.15
N ARG A 29 -1.15 -0.35 3.37
CA ARG A 29 -0.99 0.60 4.49
C ARG A 29 0.40 0.52 5.12
N ILE A 30 0.96 1.68 5.43
CA ILE A 30 2.18 1.82 6.23
C ILE A 30 1.81 2.13 7.68
N ARG A 31 2.55 1.53 8.63
CA ARG A 31 2.44 1.87 10.05
C ARG A 31 3.38 3.03 10.36
N PRO A 32 2.93 4.06 11.10
CA PRO A 32 3.80 5.09 11.64
C PRO A 32 4.97 4.48 12.43
N SER A 33 6.13 5.12 12.34
CA SER A 33 7.34 4.70 13.06
C SER A 33 8.14 5.91 13.51
N THR A 34 8.68 5.88 14.73
CA THR A 34 9.64 6.88 15.21
C THR A 34 11.02 6.70 14.61
N VAL A 35 11.30 5.53 14.02
CA VAL A 35 12.55 5.26 13.28
C VAL A 35 12.58 6.15 12.04
N SER A 36 13.72 6.83 11.84
CA SER A 36 13.95 7.72 10.70
C SER A 36 12.86 8.79 10.51
N SER A 37 12.23 9.22 11.60
CA SER A 37 11.20 10.28 11.64
C SER A 37 9.94 10.02 10.79
N ASN A 38 9.60 8.76 10.49
CA ASN A 38 8.38 8.43 9.76
C ASN A 38 7.10 8.41 10.64
N VAL A 39 6.92 9.45 11.44
CA VAL A 39 5.83 9.54 12.44
C VAL A 39 4.43 9.65 11.83
N TYR A 40 4.35 9.99 10.54
CA TYR A 40 3.10 10.10 9.80
C TYR A 40 2.77 8.83 8.98
N GLY A 41 3.66 7.83 8.96
CA GLY A 41 3.44 6.60 8.19
C GLY A 41 3.45 6.83 6.68
N CYS A 42 4.37 7.67 6.20
CA CYS A 42 4.59 7.93 4.79
C CYS A 42 5.11 6.68 4.07
N TRP A 43 4.86 6.61 2.76
CA TRP A 43 5.63 5.73 1.87
C TRP A 43 7.11 6.14 1.89
N ASN A 44 8.01 5.18 1.70
CA ASN A 44 9.44 5.43 1.69
C ASN A 44 9.85 6.03 0.34
N TRP A 45 9.83 7.37 0.28
CA TRP A 45 10.26 8.14 -0.88
C TRP A 45 11.59 8.87 -0.67
N TRP A 46 12.19 8.77 0.52
CA TRP A 46 13.47 9.43 0.86
C TRP A 46 14.54 8.47 1.40
N GLY A 47 14.32 7.16 1.32
CA GLY A 47 15.31 6.14 1.72
C GLY A 47 15.31 5.75 3.20
N TYR A 48 14.27 6.10 3.97
CA TYR A 48 14.25 5.96 5.44
C TYR A 48 14.36 4.51 5.94
N SER A 49 14.05 3.52 5.10
CA SER A 49 14.12 2.10 5.44
C SER A 49 15.13 1.28 4.63
N SER A 50 15.67 1.82 3.54
CA SER A 50 16.60 1.12 2.63
C SER A 50 17.09 2.05 1.52
N ILE A 51 18.33 1.87 1.06
CA ILE A 51 18.85 2.54 -0.14
C ILE A 51 18.12 2.12 -1.42
N ASN A 52 17.50 0.93 -1.43
CA ASN A 52 16.74 0.40 -2.55
C ASN A 52 15.28 0.89 -2.60
N TYR A 53 14.92 1.91 -1.84
CA TYR A 53 13.52 2.36 -1.67
C TYR A 53 12.78 2.65 -2.98
N ALA A 54 13.48 3.17 -4.00
CA ALA A 54 12.91 3.54 -5.28
C ALA A 54 12.94 2.41 -6.34
N ASN A 55 13.49 1.24 -6.03
CA ASN A 55 13.63 0.15 -6.99
C ASN A 55 12.89 -1.13 -6.55
N LYS A 56 12.93 -2.17 -7.40
CA LYS A 56 12.21 -3.44 -7.20
C LYS A 56 12.68 -4.25 -6.00
N LEU A 57 13.87 -3.95 -5.46
CA LEU A 57 14.45 -4.60 -4.28
C LEU A 57 14.07 -3.90 -2.98
N GLY A 58 13.33 -2.78 -3.04
CA GLY A 58 12.85 -2.05 -1.88
C GLY A 58 11.88 -2.88 -1.02
N PRO A 59 11.93 -2.77 0.33
CA PRO A 59 11.01 -3.50 1.21
C PRO A 59 9.53 -3.19 0.95
N GLN A 60 9.19 -1.94 0.61
CA GLN A 60 7.80 -1.55 0.36
C GLN A 60 7.32 -1.98 -1.02
N THR A 61 8.13 -1.79 -2.06
CA THR A 61 7.80 -2.23 -3.44
C THR A 61 7.66 -3.74 -3.51
N SER A 62 8.56 -4.50 -2.87
CA SER A 62 8.46 -5.95 -2.76
C SER A 62 7.24 -6.41 -1.94
N GLY A 63 6.91 -5.70 -0.85
CA GLY A 63 5.70 -5.95 -0.06
C GLY A 63 4.41 -5.79 -0.88
N ILE A 64 4.29 -4.69 -1.64
CA ILE A 64 3.14 -4.45 -2.52
C ILE A 64 3.06 -5.53 -3.61
N LYS A 65 4.19 -5.89 -4.22
CA LYS A 65 4.24 -6.94 -5.25
C LYS A 65 3.71 -8.28 -4.72
N LYS A 66 4.09 -8.66 -3.50
CA LYS A 66 3.57 -9.87 -2.85
C LYS A 66 2.06 -9.82 -2.65
N MET A 67 1.51 -8.67 -2.22
CA MET A 67 0.06 -8.52 -2.07
C MET A 67 -0.68 -8.67 -3.41
N ILE A 68 -0.14 -8.08 -4.48
CA ILE A 68 -0.68 -8.22 -5.85
C ILE A 68 -0.67 -9.68 -6.28
N ASP A 69 0.45 -10.38 -6.06
CA ASP A 69 0.59 -11.80 -6.43
C ASP A 69 -0.39 -12.69 -5.67
N THR A 70 -0.61 -12.44 -4.37
CA THR A 70 -1.61 -13.17 -3.58
C THR A 70 -3.03 -12.98 -4.13
N VAL A 71 -3.43 -11.75 -4.45
CA VAL A 71 -4.77 -11.50 -5.03
C VAL A 71 -4.92 -12.17 -6.39
N ARG A 72 -3.89 -12.11 -7.22
CA ARG A 72 -3.89 -12.80 -8.53
C ARG A 72 -4.06 -14.30 -8.39
N ALA A 73 -3.30 -14.93 -7.48
CA ALA A 73 -3.36 -16.38 -7.28
C ALA A 73 -4.76 -16.85 -6.84
N ILE A 74 -5.44 -16.09 -5.97
CA ILE A 74 -6.79 -16.40 -5.50
C ILE A 74 -7.83 -16.26 -6.63
N HIS A 75 -7.66 -15.29 -7.52
CA HIS A 75 -8.62 -15.04 -8.60
C HIS A 75 -8.47 -16.00 -9.79
N THR A 76 -7.31 -16.64 -9.95
CA THR A 76 -7.06 -17.63 -11.01
C THR A 76 -7.37 -19.07 -10.62
N ALA A 77 -7.63 -19.33 -9.34
CA ALA A 77 -8.03 -20.64 -8.82
C ALA A 77 -9.55 -20.77 -8.80
#